data_AF-A0A077LUA4-F1
#
_entry.id   AF-A0A077LUA4-F1
#
_cell.length_a   1.000
_cell.length_b   1.000
_cell.length_c   1.000
_cell.angle_alpha   90.00
_cell.angle_beta   90.00
_cell.angle_gamma   90.00
#
_symmetry.space_group_name_H-M   'P 1'
#
loop_
_entity.id
_entity.type
_entity.pdbx_description
1 polymer ?
#
loop_
_entity_poly.entity_id
_entity_poly.type
_entity_poly.pdbx_seq_one_letter_code
_entity_poly.pdbx_strand_id
1 'polypeptide(L)'
;MRRGFKTEAKTLALELRAEIGLDAYSPFDPYAFAAEYGIAVVQLSDLDGPARHHFLKADGSALSGALIPNGTGVVILENDAQPLTRRRTTMCHELAHVVLEHEFGVSLSDERKCGLSGDQEAEADWLSGEVLIPSDGAFRLARANATDEQAADAYDVSLAIARWRMNHSGARKVMQRARAKWA
;
A
#
# COMPACT_ATOMS: atom_id res chain seq x y z
N MET A 1 5.28 12.76 -8.98
CA MET A 1 3.84 12.77 -8.64
C MET A 1 3.24 14.11 -9.00
N ARG A 2 2.10 14.09 -9.70
CA ARG A 2 1.43 15.30 -10.20
C ARG A 2 0.91 16.21 -9.08
N ARG A 3 0.85 17.50 -9.37
CA ARG A 3 0.35 18.51 -8.41
C ARG A 3 -1.11 18.21 -8.08
N GLY A 4 -1.45 18.20 -6.78
CA GLY A 4 -2.80 17.94 -6.29
C GLY A 4 -3.09 16.48 -5.96
N PHE A 5 -2.24 15.54 -6.39
CA PHE A 5 -2.47 14.10 -6.21
C PHE A 5 -2.68 13.70 -4.74
N LYS A 6 -1.93 14.27 -3.80
CA LYS A 6 -2.07 13.91 -2.38
C LYS A 6 -3.47 14.16 -1.82
N THR A 7 -4.14 15.21 -2.31
CA THR A 7 -5.53 15.51 -1.94
C THR A 7 -6.48 14.53 -2.60
N GLU A 8 -6.25 14.23 -3.87
CA GLU A 8 -7.04 13.26 -4.62
C GLU A 8 -6.94 11.85 -4.01
N ALA A 9 -5.74 11.39 -3.71
CA ALA A 9 -5.49 10.12 -3.04
C ALA A 9 -6.19 10.03 -1.67
N LYS A 10 -6.31 11.14 -0.93
CA LYS A 10 -7.08 11.16 0.32
C LYS A 10 -8.56 10.84 0.07
N THR A 11 -9.16 11.49 -0.92
CA THR A 11 -10.57 11.25 -1.27
C THR A 11 -10.76 9.84 -1.79
N LEU A 12 -9.94 9.44 -2.76
CA LEU A 12 -9.99 8.12 -3.39
C LEU A 12 -9.80 7.00 -2.37
N ALA A 13 -8.84 7.12 -1.44
CA ALA A 13 -8.64 6.12 -0.40
C ALA A 13 -9.89 5.88 0.47
N LEU A 14 -10.67 6.92 0.75
CA LEU A 14 -11.92 6.77 1.50
C LEU A 14 -13.03 6.15 0.65
N GLU A 15 -13.09 6.48 -0.63
CA GLU A 15 -14.03 5.87 -1.59
C GLU A 15 -13.78 4.36 -1.72
N LEU A 16 -12.54 3.95 -2.01
CA LEU A 16 -12.15 2.54 -2.12
C LEU A 16 -12.46 1.73 -0.85
N ARG A 17 -12.25 2.34 0.32
CA ARG A 17 -12.56 1.69 1.60
C ARG A 17 -14.07 1.55 1.80
N ALA A 18 -14.84 2.57 1.44
CA ALA A 18 -16.30 2.55 1.57
C ALA A 18 -16.95 1.49 0.67
N GLU A 19 -16.36 1.19 -0.49
CA GLU A 19 -16.84 0.14 -1.40
C GLU A 19 -16.84 -1.26 -0.77
N ILE A 20 -15.87 -1.54 0.11
CA ILE A 20 -15.83 -2.78 0.90
C ILE A 20 -16.37 -2.60 2.33
N GLY A 21 -17.17 -1.53 2.56
CA GLY A 21 -17.86 -1.29 3.82
C GLY A 21 -16.97 -0.81 4.97
N LEU A 22 -15.77 -0.30 4.68
CA LEU A 22 -14.83 0.18 5.69
C LEU A 22 -14.86 1.70 5.82
N ASP A 23 -14.72 2.16 7.06
CA ASP A 23 -14.50 3.58 7.39
C ASP A 23 -13.00 3.94 7.39
N ALA A 24 -12.65 5.16 7.78
CA ALA A 24 -11.25 5.62 7.88
C ALA A 24 -10.45 4.96 9.04
N TYR A 25 -11.11 4.14 9.85
CA TYR A 25 -10.70 3.81 11.20
C TYR A 25 -10.47 2.33 11.45
N SER A 26 -10.94 1.50 10.53
CA SER A 26 -10.77 0.06 10.52
C SER A 26 -9.50 -0.35 9.75
N PRO A 27 -8.92 -1.53 9.98
CA PRO A 27 -7.87 -2.07 9.11
C PRO A 27 -8.39 -2.30 7.69
N PHE A 28 -7.55 -2.09 6.67
CA PHE A 28 -7.88 -2.42 5.28
C PHE A 28 -7.30 -3.78 4.92
N ASP A 29 -8.14 -4.71 4.44
CA ASP A 29 -7.68 -5.99 3.90
C ASP A 29 -7.54 -5.93 2.37
N PRO A 30 -6.29 -5.88 1.85
CA PRO A 30 -6.08 -5.79 0.41
C PRO A 30 -6.50 -7.06 -0.33
N TYR A 31 -6.57 -8.22 0.33
CA TYR A 31 -7.03 -9.45 -0.34
C TYR A 31 -8.54 -9.46 -0.51
N ALA A 32 -9.29 -8.96 0.48
CA ALA A 32 -10.73 -8.79 0.35
C ALA A 32 -11.08 -7.81 -0.77
N PHE A 33 -10.34 -6.70 -0.86
CA PHE A 33 -10.49 -5.74 -1.96
C PHE A 33 -10.16 -6.35 -3.33
N ALA A 34 -9.03 -7.06 -3.44
CA ALA A 34 -8.66 -7.74 -4.68
C ALA A 34 -9.74 -8.74 -5.13
N ALA A 35 -10.33 -9.50 -4.19
CA ALA A 35 -11.40 -10.43 -4.48
C ALA A 35 -12.68 -9.75 -4.98
N GLU A 36 -13.09 -8.64 -4.34
CA GLU A 36 -14.27 -7.85 -4.76
C GLU A 36 -14.13 -7.32 -6.20
N TYR A 37 -12.90 -6.94 -6.57
CA TYR A 37 -12.57 -6.43 -7.91
C TYR A 37 -12.23 -7.51 -8.94
N GLY A 38 -12.31 -8.80 -8.55
CA GLY A 38 -11.98 -9.92 -9.44
C GLY A 38 -10.50 -9.99 -9.84
N ILE A 39 -9.60 -9.38 -9.07
CA ILE A 39 -8.16 -9.41 -9.30
C ILE A 39 -7.59 -10.68 -8.67
N ALA A 40 -7.09 -11.58 -9.52
CA ALA A 40 -6.48 -12.81 -9.04
C ALA A 40 -5.14 -12.53 -8.36
N VAL A 41 -4.91 -13.19 -7.22
CA VAL A 41 -3.65 -13.16 -6.48
C VAL A 41 -3.01 -14.54 -6.55
N VAL A 42 -1.79 -14.59 -7.07
CA VAL A 42 -1.01 -15.83 -7.20
C VAL A 42 0.17 -15.76 -6.23
N GLN A 43 0.36 -16.80 -5.43
CA GLN A 43 1.51 -16.89 -4.54
C GLN A 43 2.72 -17.42 -5.32
N LEU A 44 3.90 -16.83 -5.11
CA LEU A 44 5.15 -17.31 -5.72
C LEU A 44 5.44 -18.76 -5.35
N SER A 45 5.01 -19.23 -4.18
CA SER A 45 5.15 -20.62 -3.75
C SER A 45 4.26 -21.61 -4.50
N ASP A 46 3.21 -21.14 -5.17
CA ASP A 46 2.34 -21.99 -6.01
C ASP A 46 2.92 -22.19 -7.42
N LEU A 47 3.94 -21.41 -7.80
CA LEU A 47 4.56 -21.51 -9.12
C LEU A 47 5.62 -22.62 -9.17
N ASP A 48 5.74 -23.22 -10.35
CA ASP A 48 6.81 -24.14 -10.69
C ASP A 48 7.87 -23.46 -11.54
N GLY A 49 9.13 -23.86 -11.36
CA GLY A 49 10.22 -23.44 -12.23
C GLY A 49 11.56 -23.29 -11.53
N PRO A 50 12.67 -23.38 -12.30
CA PRO A 50 14.01 -23.33 -11.74
C PRO A 50 14.34 -21.98 -11.08
N ALA A 51 13.71 -20.90 -11.55
CA ALA A 51 13.92 -19.54 -11.02
C ALA A 51 13.14 -19.26 -9.73
N ARG A 52 12.18 -20.11 -9.32
CA ARG A 52 11.34 -19.86 -8.14
C ARG A 52 12.17 -19.59 -6.88
N HIS A 53 13.21 -20.39 -6.64
CA HIS A 53 14.07 -20.23 -5.46
C HIS A 53 14.80 -18.88 -5.40
N HIS A 54 15.02 -18.25 -6.56
CA HIS A 54 15.64 -16.93 -6.61
C HIS A 54 14.67 -15.83 -6.14
N PHE A 55 13.40 -15.91 -6.55
CA PHE A 55 12.38 -14.91 -6.25
C PHE A 55 11.67 -15.13 -4.90
N LEU A 56 11.48 -16.38 -4.48
CA LEU A 56 10.81 -16.76 -3.22
C LEU A 56 11.78 -16.64 -2.02
N LYS A 57 12.27 -15.43 -1.77
CA LYS A 57 13.12 -15.12 -0.61
C LYS A 57 12.36 -14.32 0.43
N ALA A 58 12.51 -14.68 1.71
CA ALA A 58 11.84 -14.00 2.81
C ALA A 58 12.27 -12.53 3.00
N ASP A 59 13.47 -12.15 2.51
CA ASP A 59 13.92 -10.77 2.51
C ASP A 59 13.31 -9.92 1.37
N GLY A 60 12.67 -10.58 0.39
CA GLY A 60 12.11 -9.94 -0.80
C GLY A 60 13.13 -9.23 -1.68
N SER A 61 14.41 -9.58 -1.57
CA SER A 61 15.51 -8.93 -2.30
C SER A 61 15.34 -8.99 -3.82
N ALA A 62 14.80 -10.10 -4.34
CA ALA A 62 14.58 -10.28 -5.77
C ALA A 62 13.16 -9.85 -6.20
N LEU A 63 12.14 -10.07 -5.37
CA LEU A 63 10.76 -9.72 -5.67
C LEU A 63 9.94 -9.67 -4.37
N SER A 64 9.15 -8.61 -4.17
CA SER A 64 8.11 -8.60 -3.13
C SER A 64 6.73 -8.90 -3.73
N GLY A 65 6.44 -8.34 -4.89
CA GLY A 65 5.24 -8.61 -5.67
C GLY A 65 5.36 -7.97 -7.05
N ALA A 66 4.45 -8.32 -7.95
CA ALA A 66 4.37 -7.75 -9.28
C ALA A 66 2.94 -7.77 -9.82
N LEU A 67 2.58 -6.72 -10.54
CA LEU A 67 1.37 -6.70 -11.36
C LEU A 67 1.67 -7.22 -12.77
N ILE A 68 0.95 -8.27 -13.19
CA ILE A 68 1.15 -8.95 -14.47
C ILE A 68 -0.11 -8.78 -15.34
N PRO A 69 0.00 -8.16 -16.54
CA PRO A 69 -1.10 -8.11 -17.48
C PRO A 69 -1.56 -9.52 -17.89
N ASN A 70 -2.87 -9.75 -17.89
CA ASN A 70 -3.48 -11.02 -18.30
C ASN A 70 -4.72 -10.75 -19.16
N GLY A 71 -4.53 -10.73 -20.49
CA GLY A 71 -5.58 -10.37 -21.43
C GLY A 71 -6.02 -8.91 -21.25
N THR A 72 -7.30 -8.71 -20.95
CA THR A 72 -7.86 -7.38 -20.61
C THR A 72 -7.82 -7.05 -19.12
N GLY A 73 -7.30 -7.96 -18.29
CA GLY A 73 -7.19 -7.79 -16.85
C GLY A 73 -5.75 -7.88 -16.35
N VAL A 74 -5.62 -8.08 -15.04
CA VAL A 74 -4.33 -8.18 -14.36
C VAL A 74 -4.36 -9.29 -13.32
N VAL A 75 -3.18 -9.82 -13.02
CA VAL A 75 -2.94 -10.76 -11.93
C VAL A 75 -1.86 -10.15 -11.04
N ILE A 76 -2.06 -10.23 -9.72
CA ILE A 76 -1.02 -9.85 -8.76
C ILE A 76 -0.24 -11.12 -8.39
N LEU A 77 1.06 -11.10 -8.63
CA LEU A 77 1.99 -12.10 -8.13
C LEU A 77 2.56 -11.61 -6.80
N GLU A 78 2.50 -12.43 -5.76
CA GLU A 78 2.96 -12.06 -4.42
C GLU A 78 4.07 -12.99 -3.92
N ASN A 79 5.09 -12.43 -3.28
CA ASN A 79 6.06 -13.22 -2.52
C ASN A 79 5.52 -13.59 -1.14
N ASP A 80 4.92 -14.77 -1.06
CA ASP A 80 4.31 -15.31 0.14
C ASP A 80 5.33 -15.81 1.19
N ALA A 81 6.62 -15.81 0.88
CA ALA A 81 7.69 -16.04 1.88
C ALA A 81 7.93 -14.83 2.79
N GLN A 82 7.42 -13.64 2.43
CA GLN A 82 7.49 -12.46 3.28
C GLN A 82 6.42 -12.48 4.39
N PRO A 83 6.67 -11.82 5.55
CA PRO A 83 5.65 -11.69 6.59
C PRO A 83 4.37 -11.03 6.09
N LEU A 84 3.22 -11.45 6.63
CA LEU A 84 1.89 -10.96 6.21
C LEU A 84 1.78 -9.43 6.23
N THR A 85 2.38 -8.75 7.20
CA THR A 85 2.35 -7.28 7.29
C THR A 85 3.11 -6.59 6.15
N ARG A 86 4.17 -7.22 5.60
CA ARG A 86 4.88 -6.73 4.42
C ARG A 86 4.08 -7.04 3.15
N ARG A 87 3.57 -8.26 3.05
CA ARG A 87 2.68 -8.72 1.99
C ARG A 87 1.46 -7.80 1.78
N ARG A 88 0.73 -7.45 2.84
CA ARG A 88 -0.38 -6.47 2.80
C ARG A 88 0.03 -5.12 2.21
N THR A 89 1.24 -4.65 2.53
CA THR A 89 1.77 -3.40 1.99
C THR A 89 2.03 -3.52 0.49
N THR A 90 2.71 -4.59 0.08
CA THR A 90 2.99 -4.87 -1.32
C THR A 90 1.70 -5.04 -2.12
N MET A 91 0.75 -5.83 -1.63
CA MET A 91 -0.56 -5.99 -2.25
C MET A 91 -1.27 -4.64 -2.44
N CYS A 92 -1.28 -3.77 -1.43
CA CYS A 92 -1.90 -2.47 -1.55
C CYS A 92 -1.18 -1.53 -2.53
N HIS A 93 0.14 -1.70 -2.71
CA HIS A 93 0.92 -1.01 -3.75
C HIS A 93 0.54 -1.45 -5.16
N GLU A 94 0.49 -2.76 -5.40
CA GLU A 94 0.08 -3.30 -6.71
C GLU A 94 -1.39 -2.96 -7.02
N LEU A 95 -2.28 -2.95 -6.01
CA LEU A 95 -3.65 -2.49 -6.18
C LEU A 95 -3.74 -1.00 -6.50
N ALA A 96 -2.91 -0.16 -5.87
CA ALA A 96 -2.86 1.27 -6.17
C ALA A 96 -2.48 1.53 -7.62
N HIS A 97 -1.58 0.73 -8.18
CA HIS A 97 -1.29 0.74 -9.61
C HIS A 97 -2.55 0.49 -10.43
N VAL A 98 -3.30 -0.58 -10.15
CA VAL A 98 -4.54 -0.93 -10.87
C VAL A 98 -5.57 0.19 -10.79
N VAL A 99 -5.84 0.69 -9.58
CA VAL A 99 -6.85 1.74 -9.34
C VAL A 99 -6.50 3.04 -10.08
N LEU A 100 -5.22 3.38 -10.14
CA LEU A 100 -4.76 4.61 -10.81
C LEU A 100 -4.60 4.44 -12.33
N GLU A 101 -4.93 3.25 -12.87
CA GLU A 101 -4.78 2.91 -14.28
C GLU A 101 -3.37 3.24 -14.82
N HIS A 102 -2.36 3.00 -13.98
CA HIS A 102 -0.98 3.25 -14.40
C HIS A 102 -0.61 2.36 -15.60
N GLU A 103 0.21 2.88 -16.51
CA GLU A 103 0.62 2.11 -17.69
C GLU A 103 1.64 1.03 -17.28
N PHE A 104 1.30 -0.24 -17.46
CA PHE A 104 2.21 -1.37 -17.19
C PHE A 104 2.71 -1.98 -18.49
N GLY A 105 4.02 -1.91 -18.74
CA GLY A 105 4.69 -2.86 -19.62
C GLY A 105 5.01 -4.16 -18.86
N VAL A 106 5.05 -5.31 -19.54
CA VAL A 106 5.62 -6.54 -18.92
C VAL A 106 7.08 -6.25 -18.57
N SER A 107 7.37 -6.05 -17.29
CA SER A 107 8.72 -5.79 -16.80
C SER A 107 8.89 -6.44 -15.44
N LEU A 108 9.82 -7.40 -15.39
CA LEU A 108 10.20 -8.09 -14.16
C LEU A 108 10.93 -7.09 -13.26
N SER A 109 10.43 -6.87 -12.05
CA SER A 109 11.05 -5.95 -11.10
C SER A 109 12.31 -6.57 -10.50
N ASP A 110 13.47 -6.14 -10.97
CA ASP A 110 14.73 -6.21 -10.23
C ASP A 110 15.15 -4.75 -10.06
N GLU A 111 15.21 -4.28 -8.81
CA GLU A 111 15.66 -2.94 -8.40
C GLU A 111 15.43 -1.77 -9.40
N ARG A 112 14.31 -1.05 -9.26
CA ARG A 112 14.09 0.32 -9.78
C ARG A 112 14.54 0.52 -11.25
N LYS A 113 13.57 0.48 -12.16
CA LYS A 113 13.55 1.02 -13.55
C LYS A 113 13.43 -0.07 -14.62
N CYS A 114 12.21 -0.48 -14.88
CA CYS A 114 11.70 -0.50 -16.25
C CYS A 114 10.18 -0.73 -16.21
N GLY A 115 9.42 0.06 -16.97
CA GLY A 115 7.97 -0.09 -17.12
C GLY A 115 7.19 1.15 -16.68
N LEU A 116 7.36 1.57 -15.43
CA LEU A 116 6.59 2.65 -14.82
C LEU A 116 7.43 3.93 -14.69
N SER A 117 6.81 5.09 -14.95
CA SER A 117 7.46 6.38 -14.69
C SER A 117 7.66 6.56 -13.18
N GLY A 118 8.74 7.24 -12.77
CA GLY A 118 9.00 7.49 -11.34
C GLY A 118 7.87 8.28 -10.65
N ASP A 119 7.01 8.95 -11.42
CA ASP A 119 5.83 9.63 -10.92
C ASP A 119 4.70 8.65 -10.57
N GLN A 120 4.47 7.62 -11.39
CA GLN A 120 3.46 6.57 -11.15
C GLN A 120 3.81 5.72 -9.92
N GLU A 121 5.09 5.35 -9.75
CA GLU A 121 5.55 4.67 -8.53
C GLU A 121 5.29 5.50 -7.28
N ALA A 122 5.62 6.80 -7.33
CA ALA A 122 5.39 7.71 -6.20
C ALA A 122 3.89 7.92 -5.91
N GLU A 123 3.05 7.84 -6.94
CA GLU A 123 1.59 7.91 -6.82
C GLU A 123 1.01 6.63 -6.21
N ALA A 124 1.48 5.46 -6.64
CA ALA A 124 1.10 4.17 -6.07
C ALA A 124 1.55 4.03 -4.60
N ASP A 125 2.80 4.39 -4.29
CA ASP A 125 3.31 4.45 -2.91
C ASP A 125 2.42 5.32 -2.02
N TRP A 126 2.03 6.50 -2.54
CA TRP A 126 1.24 7.46 -1.80
C TRP A 126 -0.20 6.97 -1.57
N LEU A 127 -0.87 6.48 -2.62
CA LEU A 127 -2.22 5.95 -2.52
C LEU A 127 -2.27 4.70 -1.66
N SER A 128 -1.34 3.76 -1.82
CA SER A 128 -1.22 2.56 -0.99
C SER A 128 -1.17 2.91 0.49
N GLY A 129 -0.30 3.84 0.86
CA GLY A 129 -0.22 4.32 2.24
C GLY A 129 -1.50 5.02 2.72
N GLU A 130 -2.16 5.80 1.86
CA GLU A 130 -3.41 6.51 2.18
C GLU A 130 -4.60 5.54 2.37
N VAL A 131 -4.66 4.46 1.57
CA VAL A 131 -5.64 3.38 1.72
C VAL A 131 -5.41 2.62 3.03
N LEU A 132 -4.15 2.27 3.32
CA LEU A 132 -3.79 1.50 4.52
C LEU A 132 -4.01 2.30 5.81
N ILE A 133 -3.53 3.54 5.88
CA ILE A 133 -3.77 4.45 6.99
C ILE A 133 -4.27 5.80 6.42
N PRO A 134 -5.60 5.98 6.35
CA PRO A 134 -6.19 7.23 5.88
C PRO A 134 -5.72 8.42 6.71
N SER A 135 -5.64 9.60 6.09
CA SER A 135 -5.27 10.83 6.79
C SER A 135 -6.08 11.02 8.07
N ASP A 136 -7.39 10.81 8.01
CA ASP A 136 -8.28 10.98 9.17
C ASP A 136 -7.96 9.98 10.30
N GLY A 137 -7.55 8.77 9.93
CA GLY A 137 -7.00 7.75 10.83
C GLY A 137 -5.70 8.19 11.48
N ALA A 138 -4.74 8.70 10.69
CA ALA A 138 -3.47 9.23 11.18
C ALA A 138 -3.68 10.44 12.12
N PHE A 139 -4.67 11.30 11.84
CA PHE A 139 -5.05 12.42 12.71
C PHE A 139 -5.62 11.93 14.04
N ARG A 140 -6.48 10.92 14.03
CA ARG A 140 -7.01 10.30 15.25
C ARG A 140 -5.89 9.71 16.12
N LEU A 141 -4.97 8.96 15.50
CA LEU A 141 -3.80 8.37 16.17
C LEU A 141 -2.87 9.45 16.74
N ALA A 142 -2.57 10.50 15.96
CA ALA A 142 -1.72 11.60 16.41
C ALA A 142 -2.35 12.37 17.58
N ARG A 143 -3.68 12.58 17.55
CA ARG A 143 -4.42 13.21 18.65
C ARG A 143 -4.29 12.41 19.94
N ALA A 144 -4.31 11.08 19.84
CA ALA A 144 -4.13 10.15 20.95
C ALA A 144 -2.67 9.94 21.40
N ASN A 145 -1.69 10.63 20.78
CA ASN A 145 -0.25 10.39 21.03
C ASN A 145 0.19 8.95 20.72
N ALA A 146 -0.43 8.30 19.75
CA ALA A 146 -0.05 6.94 19.38
C ALA A 146 1.39 6.87 18.85
N THR A 147 2.12 5.84 19.31
CA THR A 147 3.43 5.48 18.76
C THR A 147 3.30 4.89 17.35
N ASP A 148 4.42 4.71 16.65
CA ASP A 148 4.41 4.03 15.33
C ASP A 148 3.93 2.58 15.46
N GLU A 149 4.29 1.90 16.56
CA GLU A 149 3.89 0.52 16.87
C GLU A 149 2.38 0.44 17.10
N GLN A 150 1.82 1.34 17.92
CA GLN A 150 0.37 1.40 18.14
C GLN A 150 -0.39 1.71 16.85
N ALA A 151 0.17 2.53 15.97
CA ALA A 151 -0.42 2.81 14.66
C ALA A 151 -0.36 1.58 13.73
N ALA A 152 0.74 0.82 13.77
CA ALA A 152 0.91 -0.41 13.02
C ALA A 152 -0.11 -1.47 13.45
N ASP A 153 -0.24 -1.68 14.76
CA ASP A 153 -1.19 -2.63 15.35
C ASP A 153 -2.65 -2.23 15.05
N ALA A 154 -2.98 -0.93 15.15
CA ALA A 154 -4.34 -0.45 14.94
C ALA A 154 -4.86 -0.61 13.51
N TYR A 155 -3.95 -0.66 12.51
CA TYR A 155 -4.31 -0.74 11.09
C TYR A 155 -3.84 -2.04 10.41
N ASP A 156 -3.24 -2.97 11.16
CA ASP A 156 -2.69 -4.24 10.67
C ASP A 156 -1.70 -4.05 9.50
N VAL A 157 -0.70 -3.19 9.73
CA VAL A 157 0.35 -2.87 8.75
C VAL A 157 1.74 -3.04 9.33
N SER A 158 2.76 -3.05 8.47
CA SER A 158 4.15 -3.04 8.92
C SER A 158 4.50 -1.73 9.67
N LEU A 159 5.41 -1.82 10.63
CA LEU A 159 5.95 -0.65 11.35
C LEU A 159 6.52 0.40 10.39
N ALA A 160 7.13 -0.04 9.28
CA ALA A 160 7.68 0.85 8.28
C ALA A 160 6.59 1.73 7.64
N ILE A 161 5.44 1.15 7.27
CA ILE A 161 4.31 1.90 6.70
C ILE A 161 3.65 2.79 7.74
N ALA A 162 3.43 2.30 8.96
CA ALA A 162 2.88 3.11 10.04
C ALA A 162 3.73 4.36 10.29
N ARG A 163 5.04 4.18 10.47
CA ARG A 163 5.99 5.29 10.61
C ARG A 163 5.94 6.24 9.41
N TRP A 164 5.98 5.70 8.19
CA TRP A 164 5.95 6.51 6.98
C TRP A 164 4.67 7.35 6.94
N ARG A 165 3.50 6.77 7.18
CA ARG A 165 2.20 7.47 7.17
C ARG A 165 2.05 8.49 8.27
N MET A 166 2.45 8.17 9.50
CA MET A 166 2.38 9.13 10.60
C MET A 166 3.28 10.35 10.38
N ASN A 167 4.35 10.21 9.62
CA ASN A 167 5.25 11.31 9.28
C ASN A 167 4.79 12.11 8.04
N HIS A 168 4.26 11.44 7.01
CA HIS A 168 3.90 12.07 5.73
C HIS A 168 2.50 12.67 5.70
N SER A 169 1.57 12.20 6.54
CA SER A 169 0.22 12.80 6.69
C SER A 169 0.23 14.21 7.27
N GLY A 170 1.33 14.62 7.92
CA GLY A 170 1.41 15.89 8.66
C GLY A 170 0.64 15.90 9.99
N ALA A 171 -0.08 14.82 10.32
CA ALA A 171 -0.93 14.72 11.49
C ALA A 171 -0.22 15.08 12.80
N ARG A 172 0.98 14.53 13.02
CA ARG A 172 1.80 14.80 14.22
C ARG A 172 2.17 16.28 14.36
N LYS A 173 2.61 16.92 13.27
CA LYS A 173 2.99 18.34 13.28
C LYS A 173 1.80 19.24 13.57
N VAL A 174 0.63 18.93 13.01
CA VAL A 174 -0.60 19.69 13.28
C VAL A 174 -1.02 19.54 14.74
N MET A 175 -1.02 18.32 15.29
CA MET A 175 -1.37 18.08 16.69
C MET A 175 -0.38 18.72 17.68
N GLN A 176 0.92 18.69 17.37
CA GLN A 176 1.94 19.37 18.17
C GLN A 176 1.66 20.88 18.26
N ARG A 177 1.41 21.53 17.12
CA ARG A 177 1.09 22.97 17.05
C ARG A 177 -0.22 23.29 17.77
N ALA A 178 -1.23 22.46 17.62
CA ALA A 178 -2.51 22.64 18.28
C ALA A 178 -2.36 22.60 19.80
N ARG A 179 -1.59 21.65 20.34
CA ARG A 179 -1.32 21.57 21.79
C ARG A 179 -0.54 22.77 22.32
N ALA A 180 0.48 23.22 21.59
CA ALA A 180 1.28 24.38 21.98
C ALA A 180 0.48 25.70 22.02
N LYS A 181 -0.62 25.80 21.25
CA LYS A 181 -1.50 26.98 21.26
C LYS A 181 -2.35 27.08 22.54
N TRP A 182 -2.61 25.96 23.21
CA TRP A 182 -3.52 25.87 24.35
C TRP A 182 -2.82 25.39 25.64
N ALA A 183 -1.49 25.32 25.63
CA ALA A 183 -0.64 25.08 26.79
C ALA A 183 -0.18 26.42 27.38
#